data_AF-A0A7H0XMB4-F1
#
_entry.id   AF-A0A7H0XMB4-F1
#
_cell.length_a   1.000
_cell.length_b   1.000
_cell.length_c   1.000
_cell.angle_alpha   90.00
_cell.angle_beta   90.00
_cell.angle_gamma   90.00
#
_symmetry.space_group_name_H-M   'P 1'
#
loop_
_entity.id
_entity.type
_entity.pdbx_description
1 polymer ?
#
loop_
_entity_poly.entity_id
_entity_poly.type
_entity_poly.pdbx_seq_one_letter_code
_entity_poly.pdbx_strand_id
1 'polypeptide(L)'
;LTKFREEFAKAKHIAIITGAGVSAESGVPTFRGQGGYWRKWQAQDLATPEAFSRDPSLVWEFYHYRREVMRSKMPNPAHLAIAECESRLSQQGRSVVIITQNIDELHHRAGSKHVYEIHGSLFKTRCMSCGEVKANHKSPICPALEGKG
;
A
#
# COMPACT_ATOMS: atom_id res chain seq x y z
N LEU A 1 -4.31 -26.57 -10.47
CA LEU A 1 -3.70 -25.56 -11.37
C LEU A 1 -4.22 -25.62 -12.81
N THR A 2 -4.47 -26.80 -13.40
CA THR A 2 -4.94 -26.95 -14.78
C THR A 2 -6.23 -26.17 -15.09
N LYS A 3 -7.30 -26.37 -14.30
CA LYS A 3 -8.56 -25.64 -14.47
C LYS A 3 -8.40 -24.11 -14.38
N PHE A 4 -7.58 -23.63 -13.44
CA PHE A 4 -7.28 -22.19 -13.35
C PHE A 4 -6.62 -21.67 -14.63
N ARG A 5 -5.62 -22.39 -15.17
CA ARG A 5 -4.92 -21.99 -16.40
C ARG A 5 -5.87 -21.94 -17.60
N GLU A 6 -6.78 -22.90 -17.70
CA GLU A 6 -7.79 -22.95 -18.78
C GLU A 6 -8.75 -21.76 -18.72
N GLU A 7 -9.30 -21.45 -17.55
CA GLU A 7 -10.19 -20.30 -17.38
C GLU A 7 -9.44 -18.98 -17.56
N PHE A 8 -8.25 -18.88 -16.97
CA PHE A 8 -7.40 -17.71 -17.10
C PHE A 8 -6.96 -17.46 -18.53
N ALA A 9 -6.78 -18.49 -19.37
CA ALA A 9 -6.46 -18.31 -20.78
C ALA A 9 -7.59 -17.64 -21.57
N LYS A 10 -8.86 -17.88 -21.18
CA LYS A 10 -10.05 -17.36 -21.88
C LYS A 10 -10.49 -15.97 -21.39
N ALA A 11 -10.18 -15.60 -20.15
CA ALA A 11 -10.67 -14.39 -19.51
C ALA A 11 -10.27 -13.09 -20.26
N LYS A 12 -11.23 -12.27 -20.70
CA LYS A 12 -10.93 -11.00 -21.37
C LYS A 12 -10.70 -9.83 -20.41
N HIS A 13 -11.36 -9.88 -19.25
CA HIS A 13 -11.27 -8.89 -18.20
C HIS A 13 -10.90 -9.58 -16.88
N ILE A 14 -9.78 -9.18 -16.28
CA ILE A 14 -9.24 -9.81 -15.08
C ILE A 14 -9.11 -8.76 -13.98
N ALA A 15 -9.61 -9.09 -12.79
CA ALA A 15 -9.34 -8.33 -11.57
C ALA A 15 -8.42 -9.15 -10.66
N ILE A 16 -7.34 -8.55 -10.19
CA ILE A 16 -6.40 -9.11 -9.22
C ILE A 16 -6.60 -8.37 -7.90
N ILE A 17 -7.12 -9.05 -6.88
CA ILE A 17 -7.36 -8.44 -5.56
C ILE A 17 -6.20 -8.82 -4.64
N THR A 18 -5.52 -7.82 -4.06
CA THR A 18 -4.38 -8.03 -3.15
C THR A 18 -4.60 -7.41 -1.77
N GLY A 19 -3.98 -8.02 -0.77
CA GLY A 19 -3.88 -7.50 0.60
C GLY A 19 -2.47 -7.67 1.15
N ALA A 20 -2.29 -7.45 2.46
CA ALA A 20 -0.97 -7.31 3.07
C ALA A 20 -0.04 -8.52 2.83
N GLY A 21 -0.60 -9.71 2.61
CA GLY A 21 0.16 -10.92 2.29
C GLY A 21 1.06 -10.78 1.07
N VAL A 22 0.64 -10.05 0.02
CA VAL A 22 1.49 -9.85 -1.17
C VAL A 22 2.76 -9.06 -0.85
N SER A 23 2.74 -8.23 0.21
CA SER A 23 3.88 -7.39 0.63
C SER A 23 4.74 -8.04 1.73
N ALA A 24 4.37 -9.22 2.23
CA ALA A 24 5.10 -9.89 3.31
C ALA A 24 6.55 -10.20 2.92
N GLU A 25 6.77 -10.73 1.72
CA GLU A 25 8.10 -11.05 1.18
C GLU A 25 8.93 -9.80 0.84
N SER A 26 8.31 -8.62 0.78
CA SER A 26 9.03 -7.34 0.69
C SER A 26 9.56 -6.87 2.05
N GLY A 27 9.36 -7.65 3.12
CA GLY A 27 9.74 -7.30 4.48
C GLY A 27 8.89 -6.19 5.07
N VAL A 28 7.67 -5.98 4.56
CA VAL A 28 6.70 -5.03 5.12
C VAL A 28 6.11 -5.67 6.38
N PRO A 29 6.25 -5.02 7.56
CA PRO A 29 5.63 -5.54 8.77
C PRO A 29 4.12 -5.66 8.58
N THR A 30 3.56 -6.83 8.82
CA THR A 30 2.12 -6.97 8.93
C THR A 30 1.66 -6.34 10.24
N PHE A 31 0.39 -5.93 10.33
CA PHE A 31 -0.20 -5.39 11.56
C PHE A 31 -0.05 -6.31 12.79
N ARG A 32 0.25 -7.60 12.58
CA ARG A 32 0.37 -8.63 13.62
C ARG A 32 1.79 -9.24 13.70
N GLY A 33 2.77 -8.66 13.01
CA GLY A 33 4.13 -9.19 12.88
C GLY A 33 5.07 -8.82 14.04
N GLN A 34 6.24 -9.46 14.09
CA GLN A 34 7.24 -9.18 15.11
C GLN A 34 8.05 -7.88 14.85
N GLY A 35 7.75 -6.77 15.54
CA GLY A 35 8.79 -5.81 16.01
C GLY A 35 8.39 -4.33 16.10
N GLY A 36 8.62 -3.66 17.25
CA GLY A 36 8.69 -2.18 17.34
C GLY A 36 8.02 -1.50 18.55
N TYR A 37 8.39 -0.23 18.79
CA TYR A 37 7.80 0.72 19.77
C TYR A 37 6.26 0.77 19.72
N TRP A 38 5.70 0.56 18.52
CA TRP A 38 4.27 0.63 18.23
C TRP A 38 3.46 -0.60 18.70
N ARG A 39 4.10 -1.70 19.12
CA ARG A 39 3.38 -2.91 19.57
C ARG A 39 2.52 -2.72 20.82
N LYS A 40 2.80 -1.70 21.63
CA LYS A 40 2.01 -1.39 22.84
C LYS A 40 0.63 -0.81 22.51
N TRP A 41 0.43 -0.36 21.27
CA TRP A 41 -0.80 0.27 20.81
C TRP A 41 -1.66 -0.72 20.05
N GLN A 42 -2.98 -0.65 20.24
CA GLN A 42 -3.92 -1.36 19.37
C GLN A 42 -4.12 -0.58 18.07
N ALA A 43 -4.51 -1.27 16.99
CA ALA A 43 -4.80 -0.60 15.72
C ALA A 43 -5.87 0.49 15.87
N GLN A 44 -6.86 0.27 16.73
CA GLN A 44 -7.95 1.19 17.02
C GLN A 44 -7.48 2.50 17.66
N ASP A 45 -6.33 2.48 18.34
CA ASP A 45 -5.73 3.66 18.97
C ASP A 45 -4.94 4.52 18.00
N LEU A 46 -4.71 4.04 16.76
CA LEU A 46 -3.81 4.67 15.80
C LEU A 46 -4.44 4.89 14.41
N ALA A 47 -5.41 4.07 14.02
CA ALA A 47 -5.93 4.00 12.65
C ALA A 47 -7.46 4.21 12.60
N THR A 48 -7.98 5.12 13.42
CA THR A 48 -9.39 5.53 13.42
C THR A 48 -9.51 7.07 13.36
N PRO A 49 -10.59 7.61 12.77
CA PRO A 49 -10.86 9.05 12.82
C PRO A 49 -10.90 9.61 14.25
N GLU A 50 -11.44 8.82 15.19
CA GLU A 50 -11.55 9.18 16.60
C GLU A 50 -10.17 9.25 17.28
N ALA A 51 -9.28 8.30 16.98
CA ALA A 51 -7.90 8.34 17.45
C ALA A 51 -7.15 9.56 16.90
N PHE A 52 -7.30 9.85 15.60
CA PHE A 52 -6.68 11.02 15.00
C PHE A 52 -7.21 12.34 15.59
N SER A 53 -8.50 12.40 15.90
CA SER A 53 -9.10 13.59 16.53
C SER A 53 -8.65 13.76 17.99
N ARG A 54 -8.42 12.65 18.70
CA ARG A 54 -7.98 12.64 20.10
C ARG A 54 -6.51 13.00 20.26
N ASP A 55 -5.64 12.41 19.45
CA ASP A 55 -4.20 12.67 19.47
C ASP A 55 -3.61 12.61 18.05
N PRO A 56 -3.72 13.71 17.27
CA PRO A 56 -3.23 13.74 15.90
C PRO A 56 -1.71 13.60 15.83
N SER A 57 -0.98 14.05 16.86
CA SER A 57 0.48 13.95 16.92
C SER A 57 0.93 12.50 16.97
N LEU A 58 0.34 11.69 17.87
CA LEU A 58 0.64 10.27 17.98
C LEU A 58 0.34 9.51 16.68
N VAL A 59 -0.81 9.78 16.06
CA VAL A 59 -1.19 9.15 14.79
C VAL A 59 -0.23 9.56 13.68
N TRP A 60 0.16 10.84 13.61
CA TRP A 60 1.15 11.31 12.64
C TRP A 60 2.52 10.65 12.83
N GLU A 61 2.99 10.51 14.07
CA GLU A 61 4.24 9.78 14.36
C GLU A 61 4.15 8.32 13.89
N PHE A 62 3.04 7.64 14.13
CA PHE A 62 2.83 6.26 13.67
C PHE A 62 2.86 6.13 12.14
N TYR A 63 2.11 6.99 11.44
CA TYR A 63 2.09 6.96 9.98
C TYR A 63 3.42 7.44 9.38
N HIS A 64 4.16 8.33 10.04
CA HIS A 64 5.51 8.71 9.64
C HIS A 64 6.48 7.52 9.75
N TYR A 65 6.49 6.83 10.90
CA TYR A 65 7.25 5.58 11.07
C TYR A 65 6.96 4.59 9.94
N ARG A 66 5.68 4.35 9.62
CA ARG A 66 5.29 3.44 8.54
C ARG A 66 5.82 3.90 7.17
N ARG A 67 5.80 5.21 6.89
CA ARG A 67 6.39 5.77 5.67
C ARG A 67 7.90 5.51 5.62
N GLU A 68 8.63 5.76 6.71
CA GLU A 68 10.08 5.51 6.77
C GLU A 68 10.42 4.02 6.58
N VAL A 69 9.68 3.12 7.23
CA VAL A 69 9.81 1.68 7.00
C VAL A 69 9.64 1.36 5.51
N MET A 70 8.61 1.90 4.87
CA MET A 70 8.28 1.63 3.48
C MET A 70 9.31 2.15 2.46
N ARG A 71 10.04 3.23 2.78
CA ARG A 71 11.05 3.82 1.88
C ARG A 71 12.14 2.83 1.47
N SER A 72 12.53 1.94 2.39
CA SER A 72 13.56 0.91 2.15
C SER A 72 13.05 -0.36 1.48
N LYS A 73 11.73 -0.54 1.37
CA LYS A 73 11.13 -1.77 0.82
C LYS A 73 11.12 -1.69 -0.70
N MET A 74 11.23 -2.84 -1.35
CA MET A 74 11.17 -2.97 -2.80
C MET A 74 10.06 -3.95 -3.20
N PRO A 75 9.49 -3.82 -4.41
CA PRO A 75 8.61 -4.84 -4.96
C PRO A 75 9.29 -6.22 -4.93
N ASN A 76 8.54 -7.23 -4.52
CA ASN A 76 8.99 -8.63 -4.54
C ASN A 76 8.52 -9.34 -5.83
N PRO A 77 8.89 -10.63 -6.04
CA PRO A 77 8.49 -11.37 -7.24
C PRO A 77 6.98 -11.40 -7.50
N ALA A 78 6.12 -11.38 -6.47
CA ALA A 78 4.68 -11.37 -6.66
C ALA A 78 4.21 -10.06 -7.33
N HIS A 79 4.72 -8.91 -6.89
CA HIS A 79 4.37 -7.62 -7.51
C HIS A 79 4.88 -7.54 -8.94
N LEU A 80 6.12 -7.98 -9.18
CA LEU A 80 6.72 -8.00 -10.52
C LEU A 80 5.93 -8.91 -11.47
N ALA A 81 5.52 -10.10 -11.02
CA ALA A 81 4.71 -11.01 -11.81
C ALA A 81 3.33 -10.43 -12.15
N ILE A 82 2.71 -9.68 -11.23
CA ILE A 82 1.44 -8.99 -11.47
C ILE A 82 1.60 -7.88 -12.51
N ALA A 83 2.65 -7.05 -12.40
CA ALA A 83 2.95 -6.00 -13.37
C ALA A 83 3.27 -6.57 -14.76
N GLU A 84 4.05 -7.65 -14.83
CA GLU A 84 4.34 -8.35 -16.08
C GLU A 84 3.06 -8.95 -16.69
N CYS A 85 2.21 -9.57 -15.88
CA CYS A 85 0.93 -10.13 -16.29
C CYS A 85 0.03 -9.06 -16.92
N GLU A 86 -0.12 -7.91 -16.25
CA GLU A 86 -0.87 -6.77 -16.79
C GLU A 86 -0.31 -6.31 -18.15
N SER A 87 1.01 -6.11 -18.23
CA SER A 87 1.68 -5.65 -19.45
C SER A 87 1.46 -6.61 -20.62
N ARG A 88 1.74 -7.90 -20.41
CA ARG A 88 1.63 -8.94 -21.44
C ARG A 88 0.19 -9.15 -21.90
N LEU A 89 -0.78 -9.13 -20.99
CA LEU A 89 -2.18 -9.34 -21.36
C LEU A 89 -2.79 -8.12 -22.04
N SER A 90 -2.35 -6.91 -21.69
CA SER A 90 -2.74 -5.68 -22.39
C SER A 90 -2.34 -5.70 -23.86
N GLN A 91 -1.14 -6.20 -24.17
CA GLN A 91 -0.68 -6.39 -25.57
C GLN A 91 -1.53 -7.41 -26.35
N GLN A 92 -2.28 -8.28 -25.66
CA GLN A 92 -3.19 -9.26 -26.26
C GLN A 92 -4.63 -8.74 -26.37
N GLY A 93 -4.87 -7.45 -26.13
CA GLY A 93 -6.21 -6.86 -26.15
C GLY A 93 -7.08 -7.29 -24.97
N ARG A 94 -6.48 -7.69 -23.84
CA ARG A 94 -7.17 -8.06 -22.60
C ARG A 94 -6.95 -6.97 -21.55
N SER A 95 -7.90 -6.78 -20.64
CA SER A 95 -7.75 -5.80 -19.57
C SER A 95 -7.45 -6.47 -18.24
N VAL A 96 -6.47 -5.95 -17.51
CA VAL A 96 -6.16 -6.35 -16.13
C VAL A 96 -6.29 -5.13 -15.24
N VAL A 97 -6.97 -5.28 -14.11
CA VAL A 97 -7.02 -4.28 -13.05
C VAL A 97 -6.51 -4.88 -11.75
N ILE A 98 -5.74 -4.12 -11.00
CA ILE A 98 -5.24 -4.50 -9.69
C ILE A 98 -6.04 -3.72 -8.66
N ILE A 99 -6.70 -4.42 -7.72
CA ILE A 99 -7.44 -3.81 -6.61
C ILE A 99 -6.68 -4.16 -5.34
N THR A 100 -6.09 -3.17 -4.69
CA THR A 100 -5.24 -3.40 -3.52
C THR A 100 -5.80 -2.75 -2.26
N GLN A 101 -5.83 -3.52 -1.18
CA GLN A 101 -6.06 -3.03 0.18
C GLN A 101 -4.81 -2.41 0.80
N ASN A 102 -3.65 -2.58 0.16
CA ASN A 102 -2.38 -2.08 0.67
C ASN A 102 -2.23 -0.61 0.35
N ILE A 103 -1.53 0.09 1.23
CA ILE A 103 -1.29 1.53 1.16
C ILE A 103 0.20 1.85 0.90
N ASP A 104 0.93 0.89 0.33
CA ASP A 104 2.41 0.83 0.33
C ASP A 104 3.08 1.23 -1.00
N GLU A 105 2.30 1.48 -2.06
CA GLU A 105 2.73 1.81 -3.42
C GLU A 105 3.62 0.75 -4.12
N LEU A 106 3.74 -0.48 -3.59
CA LEU A 106 4.63 -1.49 -4.17
C LEU A 106 4.19 -1.99 -5.56
N HIS A 107 2.87 -2.04 -5.84
CA HIS A 107 2.36 -2.33 -7.18
C HIS A 107 2.76 -1.26 -8.20
N HIS A 108 2.60 0.02 -7.86
CA HIS A 108 3.03 1.12 -8.72
C HIS A 108 4.54 1.06 -8.99
N ARG A 109 5.34 0.80 -7.94
CA ARG A 109 6.79 0.66 -8.06
C ARG A 109 7.23 -0.58 -8.84
N ALA A 110 6.40 -1.62 -8.91
CA ALA A 110 6.62 -2.79 -9.76
C ALA A 110 6.32 -2.52 -11.24
N GLY A 111 5.68 -1.39 -11.56
CA GLY A 111 5.29 -1.02 -12.92
C GLY A 111 3.83 -1.29 -13.26
N SER A 112 3.00 -1.69 -12.28
CA SER A 112 1.55 -1.83 -12.52
C SER A 112 0.92 -0.48 -12.82
N LYS A 113 0.06 -0.43 -13.85
CA LYS A 113 -0.53 0.81 -14.38
C LYS A 113 -1.97 1.01 -13.90
N HIS A 114 -2.80 -0.02 -13.94
CA HIS A 114 -4.21 0.05 -13.57
C HIS A 114 -4.43 -0.46 -12.14
N VAL A 115 -4.05 0.37 -11.16
CA VAL A 115 -4.14 0.03 -9.73
C VAL A 115 -5.21 0.88 -9.04
N TYR A 116 -6.10 0.22 -8.30
CA TYR A 116 -7.11 0.82 -7.44
C TYR A 116 -6.73 0.60 -5.97
N GLU A 117 -6.34 1.69 -5.30
CA GLU A 117 -5.95 1.72 -3.90
C GLU A 117 -7.18 1.95 -3.00
N ILE A 118 -7.87 0.89 -2.59
CA ILE A 118 -9.19 1.02 -1.93
C ILE A 118 -9.10 1.52 -0.48
N HIS A 119 -7.91 1.52 0.12
CA HIS A 119 -7.64 2.07 1.45
C HIS A 119 -6.71 3.30 1.42
N GLY A 120 -6.51 3.91 0.23
CA GLY A 120 -5.62 5.07 0.06
C GLY A 120 -4.13 4.70 -0.05
N SER A 121 -3.25 5.67 0.20
CA SER A 121 -1.78 5.51 0.11
C SER A 121 -1.10 6.22 1.27
N LEU A 122 -0.03 5.62 1.82
CA LEU A 122 0.86 6.26 2.80
C LEU A 122 1.52 7.51 2.27
N PHE A 123 1.65 7.65 0.95
CA PHE A 123 2.34 8.75 0.28
C PHE A 123 1.41 9.82 -0.29
N LYS A 124 0.12 9.78 0.06
CA LYS A 124 -0.84 10.85 -0.21
C LYS A 124 -1.37 11.42 1.10
N THR A 125 -1.40 12.74 1.22
CA THR A 125 -2.03 13.44 2.35
C THR A 125 -3.29 14.16 1.88
N ARG A 126 -4.30 14.22 2.75
CA ARG A 126 -5.55 14.95 2.51
C ARG A 126 -5.70 16.05 3.55
N CYS A 127 -5.96 17.28 3.11
CA CYS A 127 -6.30 18.37 4.01
C CYS A 127 -7.70 18.16 4.61
N MET A 128 -7.82 18.20 5.94
CA MET A 128 -9.09 18.03 6.64
C MET A 128 -10.02 19.25 6.51
N SER A 129 -9.51 20.40 6.09
CA SER A 129 -10.30 21.63 5.90
C SER A 129 -10.83 21.75 4.46
N CYS A 130 -9.94 21.74 3.46
CA CYS A 130 -10.33 21.96 2.05
C CYS A 130 -10.47 20.68 1.22
N GLY A 131 -10.10 19.51 1.75
CA GLY A 131 -10.18 18.23 1.05
C GLY A 131 -9.11 18.00 -0.03
N GLU A 132 -8.19 18.94 -0.23
CA GLU A 132 -7.10 18.79 -1.20
C GLU A 132 -6.23 17.56 -0.88
N VAL A 133 -5.96 16.75 -1.91
CA VAL A 133 -5.10 15.56 -1.81
C VAL A 133 -3.80 15.80 -2.57
N LYS A 134 -2.65 15.60 -1.92
CA LYS A 134 -1.33 15.77 -2.52
C LYS A 134 -0.45 14.55 -2.28
N ALA A 135 0.31 14.17 -3.29
CA ALA A 135 1.43 13.27 -3.10
C ALA A 135 2.51 13.97 -2.26
N ASN A 136 3.07 13.25 -1.30
CA ASN A 136 4.20 13.70 -0.50
C ASN A 136 5.11 12.50 -0.27
N HIS A 137 6.31 12.54 -0.84
CA HIS A 137 7.37 11.55 -0.66
C HIS A 137 8.56 12.09 0.14
N LYS A 138 8.40 13.24 0.83
CA LYS A 138 9.42 13.80 1.73
C LYS A 138 9.62 12.90 2.95
N SER A 139 10.84 12.92 3.46
CA SER A 139 11.27 12.34 4.74
C SER A 139 12.16 13.39 5.44
N PRO A 140 11.77 13.89 6.63
CA PRO A 140 10.47 13.66 7.27
C PRO A 140 9.31 14.24 6.43
N ILE A 141 8.08 13.77 6.67
CA ILE A 141 6.90 14.26 5.91
C ILE A 141 6.65 15.76 6.15
N CYS A 142 6.99 16.25 7.34
CA CYS A 142 7.07 17.66 7.70
C CYS A 142 8.19 17.86 8.75
N PRO A 143 8.73 19.08 8.91
CA PRO A 143 9.84 19.33 9.86
C PRO A 143 9.53 18.95 11.31
N ALA A 144 8.28 19.05 11.75
CA ALA A 144 7.87 18.73 13.13
C ALA A 144 8.05 17.24 13.50
N LEU A 145 8.22 16.36 12.51
CA LEU A 145 8.40 14.93 12.69
C LEU A 145 9.86 14.48 12.56
N GLU A 146 10.81 15.41 12.47
CA GLU A 146 12.24 15.08 12.44
C GLU A 146 12.66 14.32 13.70
N GLY A 147 13.33 13.17 13.50
CA GLY A 147 13.75 12.28 14.59
C GLY A 147 12.60 11.60 15.34
N LYS A 148 11.37 11.64 14.82
CA LYS A 148 10.18 10.99 15.37
C LYS A 148 9.82 9.74 14.57
N GLY A 149 9.24 8.75 15.25
CA GLY A 149 8.74 7.52 14.63
C GLY A 149 9.54 6.27 14.97
#